data_AF-A0A4R6T6A6-F1
#
_entry.id   AF-A0A4R6T6A6-F1
#
_cell.length_a   1.000
_cell.length_b   1.000
_cell.length_c   1.000
_cell.angle_alpha   90.00
_cell.angle_beta   90.00
_cell.angle_gamma   90.00
#
_symmetry.space_group_name_H-M   'P 1'
#
loop_
_entity.id
_entity.type
_entity.pdbx_description
1 polymer ?
#
loop_
_entity_poly.entity_id
_entity_poly.type
_entity_poly.pdbx_seq_one_letter_code
_entity_poly.pdbx_strand_id
1 'polypeptide(L)'
;MNQMMQPFVKLITLMVALLGLSVALIGVIGLVLFLSYSGVQLPSLSEEEVTAPQAVAAVPVVKALADPSGMWKAPDLASLDSDPNGDEIKYGRELIANTSEYLGPNGKVKAISNGMNCQNCHLQAGRAPLGNNYSAVASTYPKVRARSGQSEDVQKRINDCFERSLNGQALSRDSREMKAMVAYINWLGKDVPKGESPQGVGLYEVPLLDRAADPSKGKLVYDSQCAVCHQPNGEGIAKPDGTGYTYPPLWGKNSYNSGAGLFRLSRFAGYVRANMPLGATFENPMLTDEEAWDVAAYVNSMERPSKDLSKDWPDISKKPMDHPFGPYSDEFSEEQHKFGPFKPIKEAKAQTK
;
A
#
# COMPACT_ATOMS: atom_id res chain seq x y z
N MET A 1 0.38 0.74 60.52
CA MET A 1 -0.28 -0.59 60.59
C MET A 1 -1.29 -0.86 59.45
N ASN A 2 -1.42 0.01 58.42
CA ASN A 2 -2.44 -0.14 57.36
C ASN A 2 -1.94 -0.54 55.95
N GLN A 3 -0.62 -0.63 55.70
CA GLN A 3 -0.10 -1.00 54.37
C GLN A 3 0.21 -2.50 54.19
N MET A 4 0.45 -3.26 55.26
CA MET A 4 0.63 -4.73 55.16
C MET A 4 -0.68 -5.51 55.05
N MET A 5 -1.81 -4.91 55.44
CA MET A 5 -3.11 -5.61 55.49
C MET A 5 -3.84 -5.62 54.14
N GLN A 6 -3.58 -4.65 53.25
CA GLN A 6 -4.21 -4.58 51.92
C GLN A 6 -3.92 -5.78 51.00
N PRO A 7 -2.66 -6.25 50.83
CA PRO A 7 -2.40 -7.43 50.00
C PRO A 7 -3.01 -8.70 50.60
N PHE A 8 -3.06 -8.80 51.94
CA PHE A 8 -3.67 -9.93 52.65
C PHE A 8 -5.20 -9.97 52.45
N VAL A 9 -5.88 -8.82 52.56
CA VAL A 9 -7.32 -8.71 52.28
C VAL A 9 -7.62 -9.04 50.81
N LYS A 10 -6.84 -8.53 49.84
CA LYS A 10 -7.00 -8.89 48.42
C LYS A 10 -6.84 -10.39 48.17
N LEU A 11 -5.86 -11.03 48.82
CA LEU A 11 -5.65 -12.47 48.69
C LEU A 11 -6.84 -13.26 49.25
N ILE A 12 -7.36 -12.89 50.42
CA ILE A 12 -8.55 -13.52 51.00
C ILE A 12 -9.76 -13.32 50.08
N THR A 13 -9.98 -12.12 49.54
CA THR A 13 -11.08 -11.86 48.61
C THR A 13 -10.99 -12.72 47.35
N LEU A 14 -9.80 -12.88 46.78
CA LEU A 14 -9.58 -13.76 45.63
C LEU A 14 -9.81 -15.23 45.97
N MET A 15 -9.35 -15.70 47.13
CA MET A 15 -9.58 -17.08 47.58
C MET A 15 -11.06 -17.36 47.82
N VAL A 16 -11.81 -16.42 48.42
CA VAL A 16 -13.26 -16.55 48.62
C VAL A 16 -13.99 -16.53 47.27
N ALA A 17 -13.59 -15.68 46.32
CA ALA A 17 -14.16 -15.67 44.98
C ALA A 17 -13.89 -16.98 44.22
N LEU A 18 -12.68 -17.53 44.33
CA LEU A 18 -12.31 -18.81 43.74
C LEU A 18 -13.11 -19.97 44.36
N LEU A 19 -13.27 -19.95 45.68
CA LEU A 19 -14.09 -20.93 46.40
C LEU A 19 -15.55 -20.85 45.93
N GLY A 20 -16.11 -19.64 45.82
CA GLY A 20 -17.46 -19.42 45.31
C GLY A 20 -17.65 -19.95 43.88
N LEU A 21 -16.70 -19.69 42.99
CA LEU A 21 -16.69 -20.21 41.62
C LEU A 21 -16.60 -21.74 41.59
N SER A 22 -15.76 -22.34 42.43
CA SER A 22 -15.63 -23.80 42.51
C SER A 22 -16.90 -24.47 43.04
N VAL A 23 -17.57 -23.89 44.04
CA VAL A 23 -18.85 -24.37 44.55
C VAL A 23 -19.95 -24.22 43.49
N ALA A 24 -19.98 -23.10 42.76
CA ALA A 24 -20.92 -22.90 41.66
C ALA A 24 -20.69 -23.94 40.55
N LEU A 25 -19.45 -24.22 40.19
CA LEU A 25 -19.10 -25.23 39.19
C LEU A 25 -19.52 -26.63 39.63
N ILE A 26 -19.26 -27.00 40.88
CA ILE A 26 -19.72 -28.29 41.44
C ILE A 26 -21.25 -28.36 41.46
N GLY A 27 -21.93 -27.26 41.77
CA GLY A 27 -23.39 -27.16 41.71
C GLY A 27 -23.94 -27.35 40.28
N VAL A 28 -23.30 -26.74 39.28
CA VAL A 28 -23.66 -26.91 37.87
C VAL A 28 -23.41 -28.34 37.40
N ILE A 29 -22.26 -28.93 37.74
CA ILE A 29 -21.95 -30.33 37.40
C ILE A 29 -22.95 -31.28 38.08
N GLY A 30 -23.25 -31.06 39.37
CA GLY A 30 -24.24 -31.83 40.11
C GLY A 30 -25.64 -31.70 39.52
N LEU A 31 -26.04 -30.51 39.07
CA LEU A 31 -27.31 -30.26 38.38
C LEU A 31 -27.35 -30.98 37.02
N VAL A 32 -26.28 -30.91 36.23
CA VAL A 32 -26.19 -31.61 34.94
C VAL A 32 -26.27 -33.12 35.12
N LEU A 33 -25.57 -33.67 36.12
CA LEU A 33 -25.64 -35.10 36.45
C LEU A 33 -27.03 -35.50 36.97
N PHE A 34 -27.64 -34.69 37.83
CA PHE A 34 -29.01 -34.92 38.31
C PHE A 34 -30.03 -34.90 37.17
N LEU A 35 -29.95 -33.93 36.25
CA LEU A 35 -30.78 -33.85 35.06
C LEU A 35 -30.57 -35.06 34.13
N SER A 36 -29.32 -35.53 34.01
CA SER A 36 -28.98 -36.73 33.22
C SER A 36 -29.56 -38.02 33.82
N TYR A 37 -29.67 -38.12 35.15
CA TYR A 37 -30.24 -39.30 35.84
C TYR A 37 -31.76 -39.23 36.06
N SER A 38 -32.37 -38.05 36.02
CA SER A 38 -33.82 -37.86 36.24
C SER A 38 -34.66 -38.07 34.97
N GLY A 39 -34.04 -38.54 33.87
CA GLY A 39 -34.74 -38.84 32.62
C GLY A 39 -35.22 -37.59 31.85
N VAL A 40 -34.76 -36.40 32.26
CA VAL A 40 -35.03 -35.15 31.55
C VAL A 40 -34.05 -35.05 30.38
N GLN A 41 -34.57 -35.18 29.17
CA GLN A 41 -33.78 -35.11 27.95
C GLN A 41 -33.34 -33.66 27.70
N LEU A 42 -32.10 -33.34 28.02
CA LEU A 42 -31.49 -32.05 27.66
C LEU A 42 -31.49 -31.92 26.14
N PRO A 43 -31.75 -30.72 25.58
CA PRO A 43 -31.71 -30.53 24.13
C PRO A 43 -30.33 -30.92 23.62
N SER A 44 -30.27 -31.94 22.76
CA SER A 44 -29.04 -32.26 22.05
C SER A 44 -28.67 -31.05 21.21
N LEU A 45 -27.41 -30.61 21.29
CA LEU A 45 -26.80 -29.86 20.20
C LEU A 45 -26.63 -30.84 19.04
N SER A 46 -27.75 -31.19 18.40
CA SER A 46 -27.75 -31.86 17.11
C SER A 46 -27.06 -30.91 16.16
N GLU A 47 -25.96 -31.36 15.55
CA GLU A 47 -25.51 -30.82 14.28
C GLU A 47 -26.75 -30.74 13.39
N GLU A 48 -27.17 -29.52 13.05
CA GLU A 48 -28.13 -29.35 11.97
C GLU A 48 -27.51 -30.04 10.76
N GLU A 49 -28.13 -31.15 10.38
CA GLU A 49 -27.89 -31.82 9.13
C GLU A 49 -28.29 -30.80 8.04
N VAL A 50 -27.29 -30.09 7.51
CA VAL A 50 -27.46 -29.17 6.38
C VAL A 50 -27.71 -30.01 5.14
N THR A 51 -28.90 -30.59 5.03
CA THR A 51 -29.41 -31.19 3.80
C THR A 51 -29.98 -30.09 2.91
N ALA A 52 -29.08 -29.27 2.42
CA ALA A 52 -29.19 -28.62 1.13
C ALA A 52 -27.75 -28.52 0.61
N PRO A 53 -27.44 -28.90 -0.63
CA PRO A 53 -26.23 -28.39 -1.24
C PRO A 53 -26.43 -26.88 -1.32
N GLN A 54 -25.94 -26.15 -0.31
CA GLN A 54 -25.59 -24.76 -0.50
C GLN A 54 -24.73 -24.81 -1.75
N ALA A 55 -25.23 -24.17 -2.82
CA ALA A 55 -24.42 -23.93 -3.99
C ALA A 55 -23.10 -23.40 -3.45
N VAL A 56 -22.04 -24.22 -3.55
CA VAL A 56 -20.70 -23.79 -3.20
C VAL A 56 -20.57 -22.54 -4.03
N ALA A 57 -20.64 -21.37 -3.37
CA ALA A 57 -20.63 -20.10 -4.08
C ALA A 57 -19.40 -20.22 -4.96
N ALA A 58 -19.63 -20.30 -6.28
CA ALA A 58 -18.56 -20.65 -7.20
C ALA A 58 -17.44 -19.69 -6.84
N VAL A 59 -16.28 -20.22 -6.41
CA VAL A 59 -15.11 -19.39 -6.14
C VAL A 59 -15.02 -18.53 -7.38
N PRO A 60 -15.25 -17.20 -7.27
CA PRO A 60 -15.35 -16.38 -8.46
C PRO A 60 -14.06 -16.66 -9.20
N VAL A 61 -14.16 -17.13 -10.45
CA VAL A 61 -12.99 -17.35 -11.28
C VAL A 61 -12.41 -15.97 -11.47
N VAL A 62 -11.49 -15.60 -10.58
CA VAL A 62 -10.90 -14.29 -10.57
C VAL A 62 -10.03 -14.26 -11.80
N LYS A 63 -10.50 -13.54 -12.81
CA LYS A 63 -9.74 -13.36 -14.04
C LYS A 63 -8.53 -12.48 -13.71
N ALA A 64 -7.35 -12.97 -14.06
CA ALA A 64 -6.13 -12.19 -14.02
C ALA A 64 -6.32 -10.86 -14.77
N LEU A 65 -5.72 -9.79 -14.24
CA LEU A 65 -5.75 -8.45 -14.81
C LEU A 65 -4.99 -8.32 -16.13
N ALA A 66 -3.96 -9.14 -16.28
CA ALA A 66 -3.10 -9.19 -17.46
C ALA A 66 -2.65 -10.63 -17.68
N ASP A 67 -2.32 -10.96 -18.92
CA ASP A 67 -1.72 -12.24 -19.25
C ASP A 67 -0.35 -12.37 -18.53
N PRO A 68 -0.14 -13.41 -17.72
CA PRO A 68 1.17 -13.67 -17.11
C PRO A 68 2.24 -14.03 -18.15
N SER A 69 1.84 -14.54 -19.32
CA SER A 69 2.74 -14.81 -20.43
C SER A 69 3.40 -13.52 -20.91
N GLY A 70 4.72 -13.55 -21.10
CA GLY A 70 5.50 -12.39 -21.53
C GLY A 70 5.71 -11.31 -20.48
N MET A 71 5.16 -11.45 -19.26
CA MET A 71 5.44 -10.54 -18.16
C MET A 71 6.93 -10.44 -17.89
N TRP A 72 7.41 -9.22 -17.68
CA TRP A 72 8.79 -8.96 -17.28
C TRP A 72 9.13 -9.74 -16.01
N LYS A 73 10.31 -10.35 -16.00
CA LYS A 73 10.87 -11.03 -14.84
C LYS A 73 12.09 -10.27 -14.38
N ALA A 74 12.12 -9.92 -13.10
CA ALA A 74 13.29 -9.30 -12.51
C ALA A 74 14.50 -10.25 -12.59
N PRO A 75 15.72 -9.72 -12.81
CA PRO A 75 16.93 -10.53 -12.71
C PRO A 75 17.02 -11.27 -11.36
N ASP A 76 17.66 -12.44 -11.40
CA ASP A 76 17.89 -13.24 -10.20
C ASP A 76 18.90 -12.54 -9.28
N LEU A 77 18.55 -12.40 -8.00
CA LEU A 77 19.44 -11.80 -7.00
C LEU A 77 20.71 -12.62 -6.80
N ALA A 78 20.67 -13.93 -7.00
CA ALA A 78 21.86 -14.78 -6.90
C ALA A 78 22.95 -14.40 -7.91
N SER A 79 22.57 -13.81 -9.06
CA SER A 79 23.54 -13.35 -10.06
C SER A 79 24.43 -12.20 -9.56
N LEU A 80 24.05 -11.52 -8.46
CA LEU A 80 24.85 -10.47 -7.84
C LEU A 80 26.10 -10.98 -7.14
N ASP A 81 26.20 -12.27 -6.84
CA ASP A 81 27.41 -12.85 -6.23
C ASP A 81 28.59 -12.91 -7.21
N SER A 82 28.28 -12.93 -8.51
CA SER A 82 29.25 -12.91 -9.61
C SER A 82 29.36 -11.55 -10.31
N ASP A 83 28.57 -10.56 -9.91
CA ASP A 83 28.59 -9.22 -10.52
C ASP A 83 29.77 -8.40 -9.94
N PRO A 84 30.64 -7.81 -10.77
CA PRO A 84 31.75 -6.98 -10.28
C PRO A 84 31.31 -5.81 -9.38
N ASN A 85 30.08 -5.32 -9.56
CA ASN A 85 29.48 -4.25 -8.75
C ASN A 85 28.44 -4.79 -7.74
N GLY A 86 28.45 -6.10 -7.47
CA GLY A 86 27.44 -6.80 -6.69
C GLY A 86 27.15 -6.19 -5.32
N ASP A 87 28.19 -5.79 -4.58
CA ASP A 87 28.03 -5.19 -3.25
C ASP A 87 27.34 -3.81 -3.28
N GLU A 88 27.66 -2.99 -4.28
CA GLU A 88 27.00 -1.69 -4.46
C GLU A 88 25.51 -1.89 -4.84
N ILE A 89 25.23 -2.85 -5.72
CA ILE A 89 23.86 -3.17 -6.13
C ILE A 89 23.05 -3.75 -4.96
N LYS A 90 23.63 -4.67 -4.18
CA LYS A 90 23.02 -5.21 -2.96
C LYS A 90 22.71 -4.09 -1.97
N TYR A 91 23.64 -3.16 -1.78
CA TYR A 91 23.41 -1.99 -0.91
C TYR A 91 22.28 -1.08 -1.44
N GLY A 92 22.24 -0.84 -2.74
CA GLY A 92 21.15 -0.11 -3.40
C GLY A 92 19.78 -0.75 -3.17
N ARG A 93 19.71 -2.07 -3.27
CA ARG A 93 18.49 -2.83 -2.96
C ARG A 93 18.08 -2.65 -1.50
N GLU A 94 19.02 -2.73 -0.56
CA GLU A 94 18.74 -2.52 0.87
C GLU A 94 18.21 -1.11 1.15
N LEU A 95 18.75 -0.08 0.49
CA LEU A 95 18.23 1.29 0.59
C LEU A 95 16.79 1.42 0.06
N ILE A 96 16.40 0.66 -0.96
CA ILE A 96 15.03 0.66 -1.48
C ILE A 96 14.09 -0.15 -0.57
N ALA A 97 14.53 -1.33 -0.11
CA ALA A 97 13.72 -2.22 0.72
C ALA A 97 13.50 -1.65 2.13
N ASN A 98 14.55 -1.07 2.70
CA ASN A 98 14.63 -0.66 4.10
C ASN A 98 14.99 0.82 4.23
N THR A 99 14.49 1.68 3.33
CA THR A 99 14.84 3.12 3.27
C THR A 99 14.82 3.81 4.62
N SER A 100 13.83 3.55 5.46
CA SER A 100 13.69 4.16 6.79
C SER A 100 14.82 3.80 7.75
N GLU A 101 15.36 2.57 7.67
CA GLU A 101 16.50 2.14 8.48
C GLU A 101 17.77 2.98 8.20
N TYR A 102 17.92 3.45 6.96
CA TYR A 102 19.09 4.23 6.53
C TYR A 102 18.82 5.73 6.56
N LEU A 103 17.63 6.15 6.10
CA LEU A 103 17.30 7.52 5.72
C LEU A 103 16.01 8.05 6.40
N GLY A 104 15.37 7.24 7.25
CA GLY A 104 14.18 7.59 8.04
C GLY A 104 14.50 8.44 9.27
N PRO A 105 13.50 8.73 10.13
CA PRO A 105 13.69 9.58 11.31
C PRO A 105 14.79 9.10 12.26
N ASN A 106 14.96 7.78 12.37
CA ASN A 106 16.02 7.12 13.15
C ASN A 106 17.11 6.49 12.25
N GLY A 107 17.24 6.98 11.02
CA GLY A 107 18.09 6.39 10.01
C GLY A 107 19.57 6.43 10.37
N LYS A 108 20.29 5.32 10.17
CA LYS A 108 21.72 5.20 10.51
C LYS A 108 22.66 6.00 9.61
N VAL A 109 22.17 6.52 8.48
CA VAL A 109 22.95 7.36 7.55
C VAL A 109 22.54 8.82 7.68
N LYS A 110 21.24 9.13 7.54
CA LYS A 110 20.68 10.48 7.69
C LYS A 110 19.22 10.42 8.12
N ALA A 111 18.71 11.48 8.76
CA ALA A 111 17.30 11.65 9.04
C ALA A 111 16.64 12.61 8.05
N ILE A 112 16.21 12.11 6.89
CA ILE A 112 15.71 12.95 5.77
C ILE A 112 14.35 12.53 5.22
N SER A 113 13.67 11.54 5.78
CA SER A 113 12.39 11.01 5.28
C SER A 113 11.37 10.70 6.38
N ASN A 114 10.12 10.44 5.99
CA ASN A 114 8.94 10.24 6.87
C ASN A 114 8.80 8.83 7.49
N GLY A 115 9.81 7.97 7.35
CA GLY A 115 9.84 6.65 7.97
C GLY A 115 9.22 5.51 7.15
N MET A 116 8.66 5.83 5.98
CA MET A 116 8.29 4.81 4.98
C MET A 116 9.51 4.32 4.18
N ASN A 117 9.33 3.19 3.51
CA ASN A 117 10.29 2.60 2.60
C ASN A 117 9.85 2.77 1.15
N CYS A 118 10.80 2.92 0.21
CA CYS A 118 10.47 2.92 -1.22
C CYS A 118 9.66 1.67 -1.61
N GLN A 119 9.97 0.51 -1.01
CA GLN A 119 9.25 -0.73 -1.26
C GLN A 119 7.77 -0.72 -0.85
N ASN A 120 7.33 0.21 0.00
CA ASN A 120 5.92 0.33 0.35
C ASN A 120 5.05 0.73 -0.85
N CYS A 121 5.66 1.25 -1.92
CA CYS A 121 4.99 1.57 -3.18
C CYS A 121 5.63 0.90 -4.40
N HIS A 122 6.83 0.34 -4.24
CA HIS A 122 7.62 -0.35 -5.27
C HIS A 122 7.88 -1.79 -4.80
N LEU A 123 6.89 -2.66 -4.97
CA LEU A 123 6.84 -3.95 -4.30
C LEU A 123 8.04 -4.85 -4.63
N GLN A 124 8.47 -5.61 -3.62
CA GLN A 124 9.66 -6.46 -3.69
C GLN A 124 10.91 -5.66 -4.09
N ALA A 125 11.07 -4.46 -3.52
CA ALA A 125 12.10 -3.50 -3.90
C ALA A 125 12.10 -3.15 -5.40
N GLY A 126 10.92 -3.04 -6.00
CA GLY A 126 10.72 -2.69 -7.41
C GLY A 126 10.91 -3.84 -8.38
N ARG A 127 10.69 -5.08 -7.93
CA ARG A 127 10.79 -6.31 -8.73
C ARG A 127 9.44 -6.90 -9.16
N ALA A 128 8.34 -6.46 -8.54
CA ALA A 128 7.02 -7.02 -8.83
C ALA A 128 6.39 -6.43 -10.10
N PRO A 129 5.97 -7.26 -11.09
CA PRO A 129 5.13 -6.82 -12.21
C PRO A 129 3.86 -6.13 -11.72
N LEU A 130 3.48 -5.00 -12.34
CA LEU A 130 2.35 -4.14 -11.96
C LEU A 130 2.36 -3.63 -10.49
N GLY A 131 3.42 -3.91 -9.74
CA GLY A 131 3.72 -3.41 -8.40
C GLY A 131 4.65 -2.20 -8.41
N ASN A 132 4.56 -1.36 -9.45
CA ASN A 132 5.39 -0.18 -9.68
C ASN A 132 6.89 -0.52 -9.80
N ASN A 133 7.25 -1.59 -10.51
CA ASN A 133 8.65 -1.98 -10.68
C ASN A 133 9.50 -0.94 -11.43
N TYR A 134 10.82 -1.15 -11.37
CA TYR A 134 11.81 -0.28 -12.02
C TYR A 134 12.28 -0.79 -13.40
N SER A 135 11.63 -1.82 -13.96
CA SER A 135 12.08 -2.55 -15.17
C SER A 135 12.48 -1.66 -16.35
N ALA A 136 11.69 -0.63 -16.65
CA ALA A 136 11.93 0.27 -17.78
C ALA A 136 12.89 1.44 -17.49
N VAL A 137 13.44 1.56 -16.27
CA VAL A 137 14.22 2.76 -15.92
C VAL A 137 15.52 2.81 -16.73
N ALA A 138 16.29 1.72 -16.77
CA ALA A 138 17.55 1.65 -17.52
C ALA A 138 17.36 1.94 -19.03
N SER A 139 16.30 1.37 -19.60
CA SER A 139 16.00 1.51 -21.04
C SER A 139 15.49 2.91 -21.41
N THR A 140 14.71 3.57 -20.53
CA THR A 140 14.00 4.81 -20.89
C THR A 140 14.61 6.10 -20.35
N TYR A 141 15.55 6.05 -19.40
CA TYR A 141 16.19 7.26 -18.86
C TYR A 141 17.51 7.62 -19.57
N PRO A 142 17.89 8.91 -19.61
CA PRO A 142 17.11 10.07 -19.17
C PRO A 142 15.87 10.33 -20.05
N LYS A 143 14.83 10.96 -19.50
CA LYS A 143 13.58 11.24 -20.21
C LYS A 143 12.97 12.58 -19.87
N VAL A 144 12.31 13.20 -20.84
CA VAL A 144 11.50 14.39 -20.61
C VAL A 144 10.27 14.03 -19.79
N ARG A 145 10.02 14.78 -18.71
CA ARG A 145 8.86 14.60 -17.83
C ARG A 145 7.97 15.83 -17.89
N ALA A 146 6.68 15.63 -18.15
CA ALA A 146 5.70 16.69 -18.22
C ALA A 146 5.61 17.54 -16.94
N ARG A 147 5.81 16.91 -15.77
CA ARG A 147 5.76 17.60 -14.47
C ARG A 147 6.84 18.68 -14.36
N SER A 148 8.09 18.39 -14.69
CA SER A 148 9.17 19.38 -14.62
C SER A 148 9.33 20.18 -15.91
N GLY A 149 8.80 19.68 -17.03
CA GLY A 149 9.05 20.24 -18.36
C GLY A 149 10.49 20.01 -18.85
N GLN A 150 11.28 19.20 -18.16
CA GLN A 150 12.71 19.04 -18.42
C GLN A 150 13.10 17.56 -18.62
N SER A 151 14.28 17.33 -19.18
CA SER A 151 14.90 16.00 -19.21
C SER A 151 15.41 15.64 -17.82
N GLU A 152 14.94 14.51 -17.29
CA GLU A 152 15.31 14.03 -15.97
C GLU A 152 16.11 12.74 -16.07
N ASP A 153 17.16 12.64 -15.25
CA ASP A 153 17.90 11.40 -15.01
C ASP A 153 17.33 10.60 -13.82
N VAL A 154 17.94 9.46 -13.54
CA VAL A 154 17.50 8.55 -12.48
C VAL A 154 17.68 9.19 -11.10
N GLN A 155 18.79 9.91 -10.86
CA GLN A 155 19.03 10.60 -9.59
C GLN A 155 17.95 11.65 -9.28
N LYS A 156 17.58 12.47 -10.28
CA LYS A 156 16.48 13.42 -10.13
C LYS A 156 15.18 12.69 -9.82
N ARG A 157 14.89 11.59 -10.52
CA ARG A 157 13.67 10.82 -10.28
C ARG A 157 13.61 10.24 -8.85
N ILE A 158 14.73 9.81 -8.30
CA ILE A 158 14.87 9.33 -6.91
C ILE A 158 14.62 10.49 -5.94
N ASN A 159 15.24 11.66 -6.15
CA ASN A 159 15.02 12.82 -5.28
C ASN A 159 13.58 13.33 -5.32
N ASP A 160 12.94 13.32 -6.49
CA ASP A 160 11.51 13.60 -6.59
C ASP A 160 10.67 12.61 -5.77
N CYS A 161 11.08 11.34 -5.59
CA CYS A 161 10.43 10.41 -4.67
C CYS A 161 10.66 10.80 -3.20
N PHE A 162 11.90 11.14 -2.81
CA PHE A 162 12.20 11.58 -1.44
C PHE A 162 11.33 12.75 -1.03
N GLU A 163 11.27 13.79 -1.87
CA GLU A 163 10.56 15.02 -1.56
C GLU A 163 9.02 14.91 -1.64
N ARG A 164 8.49 13.81 -2.16
CA ARG A 164 7.05 13.65 -2.43
C ARG A 164 6.47 12.43 -1.71
N SER A 165 6.91 11.25 -2.12
CA SER A 165 6.46 9.98 -1.54
C SER A 165 6.94 9.80 -0.11
N LEU A 166 8.16 10.23 0.19
CA LEU A 166 8.74 10.12 1.54
C LEU A 166 8.70 11.43 2.34
N ASN A 167 7.97 12.43 1.84
CA ASN A 167 7.81 13.77 2.44
C ASN A 167 9.09 14.31 3.08
N GLY A 168 10.20 14.14 2.37
CA GLY A 168 11.55 14.32 2.88
C GLY A 168 12.35 15.37 2.13
N GLN A 169 13.66 15.28 2.27
CA GLN A 169 14.63 16.15 1.60
C GLN A 169 15.38 15.38 0.51
N ALA A 170 15.82 16.09 -0.52
CA ALA A 170 16.66 15.52 -1.57
C ALA A 170 17.98 14.98 -0.99
N LEU A 171 18.39 13.82 -1.50
CA LEU A 171 19.68 13.24 -1.22
C LEU A 171 20.74 13.82 -2.17
N SER A 172 21.96 13.99 -1.69
CA SER A 172 23.07 14.47 -2.53
C SER A 172 23.27 13.51 -3.71
N ARG A 173 23.37 14.07 -4.92
CA ARG A 173 23.46 13.29 -6.16
C ARG A 173 24.72 12.43 -6.24
N ASP A 174 25.78 12.85 -5.57
CA ASP A 174 27.08 12.16 -5.54
C ASP A 174 27.28 11.27 -4.31
N SER A 175 26.27 11.18 -3.43
CA SER A 175 26.35 10.35 -2.23
C SER A 175 26.46 8.86 -2.60
N ARG A 176 27.10 8.09 -1.70
CA ARG A 176 27.21 6.64 -1.84
C ARG A 176 25.84 5.98 -1.99
N GLU A 177 24.87 6.45 -1.21
CA GLU A 177 23.50 5.93 -1.19
C GLU A 177 22.78 6.19 -2.52
N MET A 178 22.93 7.41 -3.09
CA MET A 178 22.35 7.72 -4.39
C MET A 178 22.96 6.85 -5.49
N LYS A 179 24.29 6.72 -5.52
CA LYS A 179 25.00 5.88 -6.51
C LYS A 179 24.55 4.42 -6.42
N ALA A 180 24.46 3.88 -5.20
CA ALA A 180 23.99 2.52 -4.97
C ALA A 180 22.53 2.31 -5.42
N MET A 181 21.62 3.22 -5.09
CA MET A 181 20.22 3.15 -5.55
C MET A 181 20.12 3.19 -7.08
N VAL A 182 20.92 4.04 -7.75
CA VAL A 182 20.99 4.09 -9.22
C VAL A 182 21.54 2.80 -9.79
N ALA A 183 22.62 2.26 -9.22
CA ALA A 183 23.22 1.00 -9.66
C ALA A 183 22.20 -0.14 -9.61
N TYR A 184 21.46 -0.26 -8.50
CA TYR A 184 20.40 -1.27 -8.36
C TYR A 184 19.25 -1.09 -9.36
N ILE A 185 18.73 0.13 -9.49
CA ILE A 185 17.62 0.42 -10.40
C ILE A 185 18.02 0.14 -11.86
N ASN A 186 19.26 0.48 -12.24
CA ASN A 186 19.76 0.18 -13.59
C ASN A 186 19.97 -1.32 -13.80
N TRP A 187 20.52 -2.02 -12.80
CA TRP A 187 20.72 -3.47 -12.85
C TRP A 187 19.41 -4.23 -13.03
N LEU A 188 18.32 -3.80 -12.37
CA LEU A 188 17.00 -4.42 -12.54
C LEU A 188 16.52 -4.40 -14.00
N GLY A 189 16.76 -3.30 -14.71
CA GLY A 189 16.32 -3.12 -16.09
C GLY A 189 17.37 -3.48 -17.16
N LYS A 190 18.49 -4.11 -16.79
CA LYS A 190 19.68 -4.25 -17.66
C LYS A 190 19.41 -4.99 -18.97
N ASP A 191 18.47 -5.93 -18.96
CA ASP A 191 18.12 -6.78 -20.10
C ASP A 191 16.95 -6.21 -20.94
N VAL A 192 16.41 -5.05 -20.56
CA VAL A 192 15.35 -4.37 -21.32
C VAL A 192 16.01 -3.56 -22.45
N PRO A 193 15.64 -3.78 -23.73
CA PRO A 193 16.22 -3.05 -24.85
C PRO A 193 16.07 -1.53 -24.72
N LYS A 194 17.06 -0.77 -25.19
CA LYS A 194 17.06 0.70 -25.08
C LYS A 194 15.83 1.28 -25.78
N GLY A 195 15.13 2.19 -25.10
CA GLY A 195 13.91 2.82 -25.62
C GLY A 195 12.63 2.02 -25.43
N GLU A 196 12.71 0.77 -25.00
CA GLU A 196 11.53 -0.09 -24.79
C GLU A 196 11.04 -0.09 -23.34
N SER A 197 9.79 -0.50 -23.16
CA SER A 197 9.19 -0.75 -21.84
C SER A 197 8.58 -2.15 -21.86
N PRO A 198 8.96 -3.05 -20.95
CA PRO A 198 8.52 -4.42 -21.01
C PRO A 198 7.10 -4.55 -20.42
N GLN A 199 6.43 -5.66 -20.72
CA GLN A 199 5.11 -5.97 -20.16
C GLN A 199 5.17 -6.05 -18.63
N GLY A 200 4.15 -5.49 -17.97
CA GLY A 200 4.10 -5.43 -16.51
C GLY A 200 4.83 -4.24 -15.89
N VAL A 201 5.36 -3.31 -16.69
CA VAL A 201 5.97 -2.06 -16.20
C VAL A 201 4.97 -1.21 -15.40
N GLY A 202 5.46 -0.58 -14.32
CA GLY A 202 4.67 0.42 -13.60
C GLY A 202 3.46 -0.17 -12.87
N LEU A 203 2.29 0.44 -13.04
CA LEU A 203 1.06 0.13 -12.33
C LEU A 203 -0.01 -0.31 -13.32
N TYR A 204 -0.95 -1.15 -12.88
CA TYR A 204 -2.12 -1.50 -13.69
C TYR A 204 -2.96 -0.26 -14.02
N GLU A 205 -3.44 -0.16 -15.26
CA GLU A 205 -4.35 0.90 -15.68
C GLU A 205 -5.79 0.41 -15.52
N VAL A 206 -6.43 0.79 -14.41
CA VAL A 206 -7.83 0.41 -14.14
C VAL A 206 -8.74 1.04 -15.21
N PRO A 207 -9.70 0.28 -15.77
CA PRO A 207 -10.75 0.83 -16.61
C PRO A 207 -11.43 2.04 -15.96
N LEU A 208 -11.74 3.06 -16.76
CA LEU A 208 -12.39 4.27 -16.26
C LEU A 208 -13.84 3.98 -15.92
N LEU A 209 -14.30 4.52 -14.80
CA LEU A 209 -15.71 4.49 -14.44
C LEU A 209 -16.52 5.47 -15.29
N ASP A 210 -17.77 5.10 -15.59
CA ASP A 210 -18.76 6.02 -16.19
C ASP A 210 -19.39 6.96 -15.13
N ARG A 211 -18.95 6.87 -13.88
CA ARG A 211 -19.33 7.71 -12.73
C ARG A 211 -18.09 8.28 -12.02
N ALA A 212 -18.29 9.24 -11.13
CA ALA A 212 -17.25 9.60 -10.16
C ALA A 212 -16.97 8.45 -9.18
N ALA A 213 -15.72 8.35 -8.73
CA ALA A 213 -15.36 7.50 -7.59
C ALA A 213 -15.98 8.06 -6.31
N ASP A 214 -16.47 7.18 -5.44
CA ASP A 214 -17.27 7.51 -4.27
C ASP A 214 -16.47 7.23 -2.98
N PRO A 215 -15.97 8.27 -2.28
CA PRO A 215 -15.25 8.10 -1.02
C PRO A 215 -16.06 7.39 0.07
N SER A 216 -17.40 7.49 0.06
CA SER A 216 -18.26 6.84 1.06
C SER A 216 -18.30 5.33 0.85
N LYS A 217 -18.41 4.88 -0.41
CA LYS A 217 -18.25 3.45 -0.75
C LYS A 217 -16.83 2.97 -0.48
N GLY A 218 -15.85 3.81 -0.79
CA GLY A 218 -14.44 3.55 -0.53
C GLY A 218 -14.15 3.29 0.95
N LYS A 219 -14.82 4.02 1.84
CA LYS A 219 -14.72 3.78 3.28
C LYS A 219 -15.16 2.36 3.66
N LEU A 220 -16.25 1.86 3.07
CA LEU A 220 -16.74 0.50 3.36
C LEU A 220 -15.72 -0.56 2.94
N VAL A 221 -15.09 -0.38 1.77
CA VAL A 221 -13.98 -1.24 1.31
C VAL A 221 -12.80 -1.13 2.27
N TYR A 222 -12.44 0.08 2.69
CA TYR A 222 -11.34 0.31 3.63
C TYR A 222 -11.56 -0.41 4.97
N ASP A 223 -12.73 -0.21 5.58
CA ASP A 223 -13.07 -0.78 6.88
C ASP A 223 -13.07 -2.31 6.84
N SER A 224 -13.54 -2.90 5.74
CA SER A 224 -13.66 -4.36 5.58
C SER A 224 -12.37 -5.05 5.16
N GLN A 225 -11.52 -4.41 4.34
CA GLN A 225 -10.38 -5.08 3.69
C GLN A 225 -9.01 -4.47 3.98
N CYS A 226 -8.94 -3.22 4.45
CA CYS A 226 -7.67 -2.49 4.58
C CYS A 226 -7.30 -2.17 6.04
N ALA A 227 -8.29 -1.82 6.87
CA ALA A 227 -8.09 -1.34 8.23
C ALA A 227 -7.41 -2.36 9.15
N VAL A 228 -7.55 -3.66 8.88
CA VAL A 228 -6.86 -4.71 9.65
C VAL A 228 -5.33 -4.58 9.63
N CYS A 229 -4.77 -4.08 8.53
CA CYS A 229 -3.33 -3.86 8.38
C CYS A 229 -2.98 -2.37 8.56
N HIS A 230 -3.69 -1.49 7.85
CA HIS A 230 -3.38 -0.05 7.82
C HIS A 230 -3.98 0.75 8.98
N GLN A 231 -4.68 0.08 9.89
CA GLN A 231 -5.38 0.63 11.05
C GLN A 231 -6.60 1.50 10.70
N PRO A 232 -7.59 1.67 11.60
CA PRO A 232 -8.81 2.42 11.29
C PRO A 232 -8.57 3.87 10.87
N ASN A 233 -7.50 4.52 11.34
CA ASN A 233 -7.16 5.91 11.00
C ASN A 233 -5.98 5.99 10.02
N GLY A 234 -5.65 4.91 9.31
CA GLY A 234 -4.62 4.89 8.27
C GLY A 234 -3.20 5.11 8.78
N GLU A 235 -2.98 5.02 10.09
CA GLU A 235 -1.69 5.26 10.75
C GLU A 235 -0.67 4.14 10.50
N GLY A 236 -1.13 2.98 10.01
CA GLY A 236 -0.29 1.80 9.82
C GLY A 236 0.22 1.21 11.13
N ILE A 237 1.19 0.30 11.04
CA ILE A 237 1.84 -0.32 12.20
C ILE A 237 3.33 -0.06 12.12
N ALA A 238 3.84 0.78 13.01
CA ALA A 238 5.27 1.03 13.15
C ALA A 238 6.01 -0.21 13.69
N LYS A 239 7.25 -0.41 13.26
CA LYS A 239 8.13 -1.41 13.85
C LYS A 239 8.55 -0.97 15.25
N PRO A 240 8.63 -1.87 16.25
CA PRO A 240 9.02 -1.51 17.62
C PRO A 240 10.42 -0.89 17.75
N ASP A 241 11.33 -1.24 16.84
CA ASP A 241 12.71 -0.72 16.80
C ASP A 241 12.83 0.67 16.13
N GLY A 242 11.72 1.23 15.63
CA GLY A 242 11.71 2.53 14.97
C GLY A 242 12.38 2.55 13.59
N THR A 243 12.68 1.40 12.98
CA THR A 243 13.31 1.28 11.66
C THR A 243 12.33 1.38 10.48
N GLY A 244 11.08 1.80 10.76
CA GLY A 244 10.03 2.02 9.77
C GLY A 244 8.71 1.38 10.16
N TYR A 245 7.98 0.84 9.18
CA TYR A 245 6.64 0.31 9.34
C TYR A 245 6.54 -1.13 8.85
N THR A 246 5.80 -1.97 9.58
CA THR A 246 5.32 -3.28 9.11
C THR A 246 4.23 -3.08 8.06
N TYR A 247 3.25 -2.22 8.36
CA TYR A 247 2.26 -1.73 7.39
C TYR A 247 2.35 -0.21 7.34
N PRO A 248 2.58 0.40 6.17
CA PRO A 248 2.84 1.84 6.06
C PRO A 248 1.59 2.66 6.35
N PRO A 249 1.75 3.92 6.82
CA PRO A 249 0.65 4.86 6.94
C PRO A 249 0.14 5.27 5.55
N LEU A 250 -1.17 5.23 5.35
CA LEU A 250 -1.79 5.64 4.09
C LEU A 250 -2.10 7.13 4.03
N TRP A 251 -2.28 7.77 5.18
CA TRP A 251 -2.47 9.22 5.33
C TRP A 251 -1.92 9.72 6.67
N GLY A 252 -2.15 10.99 7.00
CA GLY A 252 -1.60 11.64 8.17
C GLY A 252 -0.14 12.08 7.98
N LYS A 253 0.43 12.68 9.03
CA LYS A 253 1.73 13.39 9.00
C LYS A 253 2.93 12.56 8.51
N ASN A 254 2.87 11.23 8.66
CA ASN A 254 3.97 10.33 8.31
C ASN A 254 3.78 9.64 6.94
N SER A 255 2.69 9.94 6.22
CA SER A 255 2.45 9.39 4.89
C SER A 255 3.05 10.27 3.78
N TYR A 256 2.80 9.89 2.53
CA TYR A 256 3.20 10.65 1.34
C TYR A 256 2.44 11.96 1.27
N ASN A 257 3.09 13.00 0.72
CA ASN A 257 2.49 14.33 0.60
C ASN A 257 1.63 14.48 -0.67
N SER A 258 0.91 15.60 -0.76
CA SER A 258 0.00 15.91 -1.88
C SER A 258 0.69 16.05 -3.25
N GLY A 259 2.03 16.10 -3.30
CA GLY A 259 2.81 16.09 -4.53
C GLY A 259 3.18 14.71 -5.05
N ALA A 260 2.87 13.64 -4.30
CA ALA A 260 3.24 12.27 -4.65
C ALA A 260 2.45 11.72 -5.85
N GLY A 261 3.08 10.80 -6.59
CA GLY A 261 2.46 10.18 -7.76
C GLY A 261 1.19 9.38 -7.43
N LEU A 262 1.15 8.77 -6.25
CA LEU A 262 0.01 8.01 -5.71
C LEU A 262 -1.08 8.89 -5.10
N PHE A 263 -0.88 10.20 -4.98
CA PHE A 263 -1.98 11.12 -4.65
C PHE A 263 -2.94 11.34 -5.84
N ARG A 264 -2.57 10.86 -7.04
CA ARG A 264 -3.44 10.81 -8.21
C ARG A 264 -4.28 9.54 -8.19
N LEU A 265 -5.58 9.70 -8.43
CA LEU A 265 -6.56 8.65 -8.18
C LEU A 265 -6.37 7.42 -9.06
N SER A 266 -6.09 7.59 -10.36
CA SER A 266 -5.87 6.46 -11.28
C SER A 266 -4.67 5.62 -10.90
N ARG A 267 -3.62 6.26 -10.38
CA ARG A 267 -2.38 5.59 -9.97
C ARG A 267 -2.59 4.80 -8.69
N PHE A 268 -3.27 5.38 -7.71
CA PHE A 268 -3.59 4.67 -6.47
C PHE A 268 -4.54 3.50 -6.74
N ALA A 269 -5.61 3.72 -7.50
CA ALA A 269 -6.54 2.65 -7.89
C ALA A 269 -5.82 1.51 -8.60
N GLY A 270 -4.93 1.83 -9.55
CA GLY A 270 -4.10 0.83 -10.24
C GLY A 270 -3.18 0.03 -9.33
N TYR A 271 -2.56 0.70 -8.34
CA TYR A 271 -1.76 0.02 -7.34
C TYR A 271 -2.59 -0.93 -6.48
N VAL A 272 -3.72 -0.46 -5.96
CA VAL A 272 -4.61 -1.26 -5.11
C VAL A 272 -5.16 -2.44 -5.90
N ARG A 273 -5.70 -2.20 -7.10
CA ARG A 273 -6.38 -3.20 -7.92
C ARG A 273 -5.52 -4.43 -8.21
N ALA A 274 -4.22 -4.23 -8.39
CA ALA A 274 -3.26 -5.28 -8.73
C ALA A 274 -2.50 -5.85 -7.54
N ASN A 275 -2.47 -5.17 -6.39
CA ASN A 275 -1.54 -5.52 -5.31
C ASN A 275 -2.11 -5.47 -3.89
N MET A 276 -3.36 -5.05 -3.72
CA MET A 276 -4.03 -4.97 -2.42
C MET A 276 -5.40 -5.66 -2.47
N PRO A 277 -5.87 -6.22 -1.34
CA PRO A 277 -5.22 -6.36 -0.03
C PRO A 277 -4.03 -7.33 -0.03
N LEU A 278 -3.40 -7.56 1.14
CA LEU A 278 -2.29 -8.51 1.27
C LEU A 278 -2.70 -9.90 0.73
N GLY A 279 -1.91 -10.44 -0.19
CA GLY A 279 -2.20 -11.68 -0.91
C GLY A 279 -2.75 -11.46 -2.32
N ALA A 280 -3.30 -10.28 -2.62
CA ALA A 280 -3.69 -9.92 -3.97
C ALA A 280 -2.47 -9.82 -4.89
N THR A 281 -2.64 -10.31 -6.11
CA THR A 281 -1.67 -10.18 -7.20
C THR A 281 -2.42 -9.79 -8.47
N PHE A 282 -1.71 -9.39 -9.52
CA PHE A 282 -2.39 -9.15 -10.80
C PHE A 282 -3.00 -10.44 -11.39
N GLU A 283 -2.50 -11.62 -11.00
CA GLU A 283 -3.03 -12.93 -11.40
C GLU A 283 -4.28 -13.30 -10.60
N ASN A 284 -4.28 -12.96 -9.32
CA ASN A 284 -5.36 -13.24 -8.36
C ASN A 284 -5.77 -11.96 -7.64
N PRO A 285 -6.42 -11.02 -8.34
CA PRO A 285 -6.87 -9.81 -7.69
C PRO A 285 -8.05 -10.04 -6.76
N MET A 286 -8.19 -9.21 -5.73
CA MET A 286 -9.24 -9.38 -4.73
C MET A 286 -10.33 -8.31 -4.79
N LEU A 287 -10.01 -7.12 -5.31
CA LEU A 287 -10.99 -6.05 -5.50
C LEU A 287 -11.47 -5.98 -6.94
N THR A 288 -12.71 -5.53 -7.12
CA THR A 288 -13.24 -5.06 -8.40
C THR A 288 -12.61 -3.73 -8.81
N ASP A 289 -12.80 -3.34 -10.08
CA ASP A 289 -12.35 -2.05 -10.59
C ASP A 289 -13.02 -0.88 -9.83
N GLU A 290 -14.33 -0.99 -9.57
CA GLU A 290 -15.09 0.01 -8.82
C GLU A 290 -14.60 0.18 -7.39
N GLU A 291 -14.41 -0.93 -6.66
CA GLU A 291 -13.90 -0.90 -5.29
C GLU A 291 -12.50 -0.28 -5.22
N ALA A 292 -11.63 -0.58 -6.21
CA ALA A 292 -10.29 0.01 -6.26
C ALA A 292 -10.31 1.52 -6.49
N TRP A 293 -11.21 2.03 -7.34
CA TRP A 293 -11.42 3.46 -7.53
C TRP A 293 -12.01 4.14 -6.28
N ASP A 294 -13.04 3.53 -5.69
CA ASP A 294 -13.75 4.09 -4.55
C ASP A 294 -12.84 4.13 -3.31
N VAL A 295 -12.09 3.06 -3.01
CA VAL A 295 -11.14 3.05 -1.87
C VAL A 295 -9.97 4.01 -2.09
N ALA A 296 -9.51 4.16 -3.34
CA ALA A 296 -8.52 5.17 -3.67
C ALA A 296 -9.05 6.59 -3.37
N ALA A 297 -10.34 6.84 -3.63
CA ALA A 297 -10.98 8.14 -3.42
C ALA A 297 -11.08 8.44 -1.93
N TYR A 298 -11.45 7.43 -1.13
CA TYR A 298 -11.44 7.52 0.32
C TYR A 298 -10.04 7.84 0.86
N VAL A 299 -9.02 7.03 0.53
CA VAL A 299 -7.65 7.20 1.05
C VAL A 299 -7.04 8.55 0.65
N ASN A 300 -7.22 9.00 -0.59
CA ASN A 300 -6.70 10.28 -1.06
C ASN A 300 -7.58 11.48 -0.69
N SER A 301 -8.74 11.28 -0.05
CA SER A 301 -9.52 12.36 0.58
C SER A 301 -9.02 12.73 1.98
N MET A 302 -8.22 11.86 2.61
CA MET A 302 -7.70 12.07 3.96
C MET A 302 -6.57 13.09 4.03
N GLU A 303 -6.48 13.77 5.19
CA GLU A 303 -5.44 14.76 5.47
C GLU A 303 -4.04 14.15 5.41
N ARG A 304 -3.10 14.91 4.83
CA ARG A 304 -1.69 14.54 4.66
C ARG A 304 -0.84 15.80 4.47
N PRO A 305 0.50 15.70 4.55
CA PRO A 305 1.37 16.84 4.30
C PRO A 305 1.15 17.44 2.91
N SER A 306 1.26 18.77 2.80
CA SER A 306 1.21 19.47 1.53
C SER A 306 2.60 19.59 0.90
N LYS A 307 2.66 19.84 -0.40
CA LYS A 307 3.88 20.24 -1.12
C LYS A 307 3.57 21.45 -1.98
N ASP A 308 4.52 22.37 -2.10
CA ASP A 308 4.47 23.43 -3.10
C ASP A 308 4.58 22.84 -4.52
N LEU A 309 3.54 23.05 -5.33
CA LEU A 309 3.43 22.56 -6.70
C LEU A 309 3.54 23.69 -7.73
N SER A 310 3.89 24.92 -7.33
CA SER A 310 3.94 26.10 -8.21
C SER A 310 4.89 25.94 -9.42
N LYS A 311 5.91 25.07 -9.29
CA LYS A 311 6.86 24.74 -10.35
C LYS A 311 6.52 23.48 -11.13
N ASP A 312 5.46 22.77 -10.75
CA ASP A 312 4.99 21.59 -11.46
C ASP A 312 4.10 22.00 -12.63
N TRP A 313 4.18 21.23 -13.71
CA TRP A 313 3.36 21.38 -14.92
C TRP A 313 3.53 22.76 -15.60
N PRO A 314 4.76 23.14 -15.98
CA PRO A 314 5.00 24.39 -16.71
C PRO A 314 4.17 24.49 -18.00
N ASP A 315 3.86 23.33 -18.58
CA ASP A 315 2.85 23.17 -19.61
C ASP A 315 1.59 22.54 -18.99
N ILE A 316 0.60 23.37 -18.65
CA ILE A 316 -0.64 22.96 -17.98
C ILE A 316 -1.44 21.95 -18.83
N SER A 317 -1.33 22.01 -20.17
CA SER A 317 -2.02 21.06 -21.06
C SER A 317 -1.58 19.60 -20.82
N LYS A 318 -0.35 19.40 -20.34
CA LYS A 318 0.22 18.08 -20.02
C LYS A 318 -0.15 17.59 -18.62
N LYS A 319 -0.88 18.37 -17.84
CA LYS A 319 -1.39 17.96 -16.52
C LYS A 319 -2.32 16.73 -16.69
N PRO A 320 -2.13 15.64 -15.90
CA PRO A 320 -2.95 14.43 -15.98
C PRO A 320 -4.43 14.71 -15.72
N MET A 321 -5.32 13.89 -16.30
CA MET A 321 -6.77 13.99 -16.10
C MET A 321 -7.19 13.88 -14.62
N ASP A 322 -6.36 13.26 -13.79
CA ASP A 322 -6.64 12.95 -12.40
C ASP A 322 -5.70 13.69 -11.43
N HIS A 323 -5.12 14.83 -11.86
CA HIS A 323 -4.38 15.68 -10.94
C HIS A 323 -5.37 16.58 -10.18
N PRO A 324 -5.48 16.47 -8.85
CA PRO A 324 -6.59 17.08 -8.11
C PRO A 324 -6.49 18.60 -7.88
N PHE A 325 -5.45 19.27 -8.42
CA PHE A 325 -5.23 20.69 -8.19
C PHE A 325 -5.09 21.46 -9.51
N GLY A 326 -5.84 22.57 -9.61
CA GLY A 326 -5.80 23.49 -10.72
C GLY A 326 -4.50 24.30 -10.79
N PRO A 327 -4.40 25.25 -11.75
CA PRO A 327 -5.32 25.46 -12.86
C PRO A 327 -5.29 24.33 -13.90
N TYR A 328 -6.31 24.24 -14.75
CA TYR A 328 -6.43 23.24 -15.83
C TYR A 328 -6.47 23.93 -17.20
N SER A 329 -6.23 23.16 -18.26
CA SER A 329 -6.33 23.62 -19.65
C SER A 329 -7.72 23.39 -20.25
N ASP A 330 -8.63 22.87 -19.45
CA ASP A 330 -10.00 22.48 -19.79
C ASP A 330 -10.97 23.09 -18.77
N GLU A 331 -12.27 22.90 -19.01
CA GLU A 331 -13.34 23.53 -18.23
C GLU A 331 -13.82 22.67 -17.04
N PHE A 332 -13.15 21.56 -16.74
CA PHE A 332 -13.57 20.65 -15.66
C PHE A 332 -13.13 21.19 -14.29
N SER A 333 -13.97 20.96 -13.28
CA SER A 333 -13.69 21.43 -11.91
C SER A 333 -12.60 20.60 -11.22
N GLU A 334 -12.02 21.15 -10.13
CA GLU A 334 -11.09 20.37 -9.29
C GLU A 334 -11.74 19.11 -8.73
N GLU A 335 -13.04 19.14 -8.42
CA GLU A 335 -13.76 17.96 -7.93
C GLU A 335 -13.87 16.87 -9.00
N GLN A 336 -14.12 17.25 -10.26
CA GLN A 336 -14.10 16.32 -11.39
C GLN A 336 -12.69 15.77 -11.66
N HIS A 337 -11.65 16.59 -11.55
CA HIS A 337 -10.27 16.12 -11.65
C HIS A 337 -9.82 15.27 -10.45
N LYS A 338 -10.48 15.40 -9.30
CA LYS A 338 -10.19 14.62 -8.10
C LYS A 338 -10.89 13.26 -8.10
N PHE A 339 -12.16 13.20 -8.49
CA PHE A 339 -13.01 12.01 -8.36
C PHE A 339 -13.59 11.49 -9.67
N GLY A 340 -13.52 12.26 -10.75
CA GLY A 340 -14.11 11.90 -12.05
C GLY A 340 -15.56 12.38 -12.19
N PRO A 341 -16.32 11.82 -13.15
CA PRO A 341 -15.90 10.78 -14.10
C PRO A 341 -14.72 11.25 -14.98
N PHE A 342 -13.70 10.40 -15.14
CA PHE A 342 -12.47 10.79 -15.86
C PHE A 342 -12.58 10.65 -17.38
N LYS A 343 -13.55 9.89 -17.88
CA LYS A 343 -13.72 9.62 -19.31
C LYS A 343 -13.96 10.91 -20.12
N PRO A 344 -14.89 11.82 -19.75
CA PRO A 344 -15.04 13.11 -20.43
C PRO A 344 -13.77 13.97 -20.44
N ILE A 345 -13.03 13.97 -19.33
CA ILE A 345 -11.77 14.73 -19.21
C ILE A 345 -10.72 14.17 -20.17
N LYS A 346 -10.57 12.84 -20.21
CA LYS A 346 -9.63 12.16 -21.11
C LYS A 346 -9.96 12.42 -22.59
N GLU A 347 -11.24 12.42 -22.94
CA GLU A 347 -11.72 12.71 -24.29
C GLU A 347 -11.46 14.17 -24.70
N ALA A 348 -11.77 15.14 -23.84
CA ALA A 348 -11.48 16.56 -24.11
C ALA A 348 -9.97 16.82 -24.31
N LYS A 349 -9.13 16.16 -23.52
CA LYS A 349 -7.66 16.24 -23.67
C LYS A 349 -7.13 15.55 -24.93
N ALA A 350 -7.89 14.62 -25.53
CA ALA A 350 -7.51 13.98 -26.78
C ALA A 350 -7.84 14.85 -28.00
N GLN A 351 -8.88 15.69 -27.90
CA GLN A 351 -9.32 16.60 -28.97
C GLN A 351 -8.50 17.90 -29.07
N THR A 352 -7.70 18.19 -28.04
CA THR A 352 -6.84 19.39 -27.93
C THR A 352 -5.39 19.15 -28.33
N LYS A 353 -5.05 17.92 -28.75
CA LYS A 353 -3.76 17.53 -29.35
C LYS A 353 -3.84 17.61 -30.86
#